data_AF-A0A026WA42-F1
#
_entry.id   AF-A0A026WA42-F1
#
_cell.length_a   1.000
_cell.length_b   1.000
_cell.length_c   1.000
_cell.angle_alpha   90.00
_cell.angle_beta   90.00
_cell.angle_gamma   90.00
#
_symmetry.space_group_name_H-M   'P 1'
#
loop_
_entity.id
_entity.type
_entity.pdbx_description
1 polymer ?
#
loop_
_entity_poly.entity_id
_entity_poly.type
_entity_poly.pdbx_seq_one_letter_code
_entity_poly.pdbx_strand_id
1 'polypeptide(L)'
;MAKFAIVAIVLLASTASQSQRITRETSAQSEDAIADILHKISKGESDTKDDARLVEIIKKEIVRTAEEIKTPAGSIEAAAKKAQLLVSELTSAYTGAIYKSKTSEEGRDNFTRFQSTVQEIVEFIKNGQFLK
;
A
#
# COMPACT_ATOMS: atom_id res chain seq x y z
N MET A 1 -39.32 10.30 -37.56
CA MET A 1 -38.17 11.18 -37.29
C MET A 1 -37.51 10.73 -36.00
N ALA A 2 -36.38 10.03 -36.08
CA ALA A 2 -35.61 9.60 -34.91
C ALA A 2 -34.13 9.86 -35.22
N LYS A 3 -33.66 11.06 -34.89
CA LYS A 3 -32.25 11.43 -34.86
C LYS A 3 -32.02 12.13 -33.52
N PHE A 4 -30.83 11.95 -32.95
CA PHE A 4 -30.32 12.57 -31.70
C PHE A 4 -30.51 11.81 -30.37
N ALA A 5 -30.13 10.53 -30.32
CA ALA A 5 -29.89 9.83 -29.04
C ALA A 5 -28.49 9.19 -28.92
N ILE A 6 -27.52 9.55 -29.79
CA ILE A 6 -26.20 8.88 -29.83
C ILE A 6 -25.08 9.74 -29.21
N VAL A 7 -25.30 11.03 -28.93
CA VAL A 7 -24.21 11.94 -28.52
C VAL A 7 -23.84 11.85 -27.03
N ALA A 8 -24.68 11.26 -26.17
CA ALA A 8 -24.41 11.21 -24.73
C ALA A 8 -23.49 10.06 -24.27
N ILE A 9 -23.28 9.02 -25.09
CA ILE A 9 -22.50 7.83 -24.68
C ILE A 9 -20.99 8.02 -24.89
N VAL A 10 -20.57 8.91 -25.79
CA VAL A 10 -19.14 9.10 -26.10
C VAL A 10 -18.40 9.89 -25.00
N LEU A 11 -19.10 10.72 -24.21
CA LEU A 11 -18.48 11.51 -23.13
C LEU A 11 -18.19 10.71 -21.84
N LEU A 12 -18.84 9.56 -21.64
CA LEU A 12 -18.59 8.67 -20.48
C LEU A 12 -17.39 7.74 -20.69
N ALA A 13 -16.95 7.52 -21.93
CA ALA A 13 -15.77 6.71 -22.22
C ALA A 13 -14.46 7.46 -21.92
N SER A 14 -14.48 8.80 -22.01
CA SER A 14 -13.29 9.64 -21.80
C SER A 14 -12.91 9.77 -20.32
N THR A 15 -13.90 9.77 -19.43
CA THR A 15 -13.66 9.84 -17.97
C THR A 15 -13.16 8.52 -17.40
N ALA A 16 -13.57 7.38 -17.96
CA ALA A 16 -13.07 6.06 -17.55
C ALA A 16 -11.58 5.90 -17.90
N SER A 17 -11.15 6.32 -19.10
CA SER A 17 -9.74 6.27 -19.49
C SER A 17 -8.87 7.28 -18.74
N GLN A 18 -9.36 8.49 -18.44
CA GLN A 18 -8.63 9.43 -17.59
C GLN A 18 -8.53 8.96 -16.14
N SER A 19 -9.63 8.42 -15.58
CA SER A 19 -9.63 7.87 -14.22
C SER A 19 -8.66 6.69 -14.10
N GLN A 20 -8.70 5.74 -15.05
CA GLN A 20 -7.74 4.63 -15.07
C GLN A 20 -6.28 5.08 -15.22
N ARG A 21 -6.01 6.13 -16.02
CA ARG A 21 -4.65 6.66 -16.20
C ARG A 21 -4.15 7.35 -14.94
N ILE A 22 -4.99 8.16 -14.29
CA ILE A 22 -4.65 8.84 -13.03
C ILE A 22 -4.47 7.83 -11.89
N THR A 23 -5.33 6.80 -11.80
CA THR A 23 -5.20 5.73 -10.80
C THR A 23 -3.91 4.93 -11.01
N ARG A 24 -3.53 4.66 -12.26
CA ARG A 24 -2.29 3.93 -12.60
C ARG A 24 -1.02 4.75 -12.31
N GLU A 25 -1.02 6.05 -12.61
CA GLU A 25 0.13 6.92 -12.30
C GLU A 25 0.30 7.07 -10.77
N THR A 26 -0.80 7.17 -10.03
CA THR A 26 -0.79 7.23 -8.55
C THR A 26 -0.36 5.90 -7.91
N SER A 27 -0.74 4.76 -8.52
CA SER A 27 -0.28 3.42 -8.15
C SER A 27 1.24 3.31 -8.23
N ALA A 28 1.81 3.68 -9.38
CA ALA A 28 3.25 3.61 -9.60
C ALA A 28 4.00 4.49 -8.60
N GLN A 29 3.51 5.71 -8.35
CA GLN A 29 4.12 6.61 -7.37
C GLN A 29 4.06 6.07 -5.93
N SER A 30 2.98 5.37 -5.56
CA SER A 30 2.83 4.76 -4.23
C SER A 30 3.73 3.54 -4.07
N GLU A 31 3.82 2.69 -5.10
CA GLU A 31 4.72 1.53 -5.12
C GLU A 31 6.20 1.95 -5.07
N ASP A 32 6.58 2.98 -5.82
CA ASP A 32 7.93 3.57 -5.78
C ASP A 32 8.26 4.12 -4.38
N ALA A 33 7.31 4.82 -3.76
CA ALA A 33 7.51 5.36 -2.41
C ALA A 33 7.63 4.27 -1.33
N ILE A 34 6.86 3.18 -1.45
CA ILE A 34 6.98 2.01 -0.56
C ILE A 34 8.36 1.38 -0.75
N ALA A 35 8.77 1.12 -2.00
CA ALA A 35 10.06 0.52 -2.32
C ALA A 35 11.23 1.36 -1.80
N ASP A 36 11.17 2.69 -1.94
CA ASP A 36 12.18 3.61 -1.44
C ASP A 36 12.35 3.52 0.09
N ILE A 37 11.24 3.51 0.83
CA ILE A 37 11.30 3.41 2.30
C ILE A 37 11.80 2.03 2.73
N LEU A 38 11.32 0.95 2.10
CA LEU A 38 11.80 -0.40 2.39
C LEU A 38 13.31 -0.54 2.11
N HIS A 39 13.81 0.10 1.05
CA HIS A 39 15.24 0.13 0.75
C HIS A 39 16.03 0.83 1.85
N LYS A 40 15.57 1.99 2.33
CA LYS A 40 16.18 2.69 3.48
C LYS A 40 16.19 1.83 4.75
N ILE A 41 15.07 1.16 5.06
CA ILE A 41 14.97 0.22 6.18
C ILE A 41 16.04 -0.87 6.03
N SER A 42 16.14 -1.50 4.85
CA SER A 42 17.10 -2.58 4.60
C SER A 42 18.58 -2.17 4.74
N LYS A 43 18.87 -0.88 4.67
CA LYS A 43 20.20 -0.30 4.87
C LYS A 43 20.45 0.16 6.32
N GLY A 44 19.43 0.16 7.17
CA GLY A 44 19.50 0.75 8.51
C GLY A 44 19.55 2.28 8.49
N GLU A 45 19.12 2.91 7.38
CA GLU A 45 19.13 4.37 7.19
C GLU A 45 17.77 5.01 7.52
N SER A 46 16.76 4.19 7.82
CA SER A 46 15.40 4.64 8.15
C SER A 46 15.22 5.05 9.61
N ASP A 47 14.28 5.95 9.86
CA ASP A 47 13.83 6.34 11.21
C ASP A 47 12.34 6.05 11.46
N THR A 48 11.84 6.40 12.65
CA THR A 48 10.44 6.21 13.03
C THR A 48 9.44 7.03 12.20
N LYS A 49 9.88 8.10 11.54
CA LYS A 49 9.03 8.89 10.63
C LYS A 49 8.88 8.19 9.29
N ASP A 50 9.95 7.56 8.80
CA ASP A 50 9.88 6.68 7.64
C ASP A 50 8.90 5.52 7.90
N ASP A 51 8.92 4.92 9.09
CA ASP A 51 7.99 3.85 9.48
C ASP A 51 6.52 4.34 9.47
N ALA A 52 6.23 5.46 10.12
CA ALA A 52 4.89 6.03 10.14
C ALA A 52 4.39 6.37 8.73
N ARG A 53 5.26 6.96 7.91
CA ARG A 53 4.95 7.27 6.50
C ARG A 53 4.70 6.00 5.70
N LEU A 54 5.47 4.94 5.91
CA LEU A 54 5.26 3.66 5.26
C LEU A 54 3.89 3.08 5.59
N VAL A 55 3.48 3.12 6.86
CA VAL A 55 2.15 2.66 7.27
C VAL A 55 1.05 3.45 6.56
N GLU A 56 1.16 4.77 6.49
CA GLU A 56 0.17 5.61 5.79
C GLU A 56 0.03 5.24 4.31
N ILE A 57 1.15 5.04 3.61
CA ILE A 57 1.14 4.69 2.17
C ILE A 57 0.58 3.28 1.98
N ILE A 58 0.97 2.32 2.82
CA ILE A 58 0.43 0.95 2.80
C ILE A 58 -1.09 0.94 3.01
N LYS A 59 -1.59 1.70 3.99
CA LYS A 59 -3.04 1.81 4.24
C LYS A 59 -3.77 2.34 3.01
N LYS A 60 -3.28 3.43 2.39
CA LYS A 60 -3.85 4.01 1.17
C LYS A 60 -3.86 3.01 0.02
N GLU A 61 -2.77 2.27 -0.13
CA GLU A 61 -2.61 1.29 -1.20
C GLU A 61 -3.58 0.10 -1.03
N ILE A 62 -3.82 -0.35 0.21
CA ILE A 62 -4.82 -1.38 0.53
C ILE A 62 -6.23 -0.89 0.23
N VAL A 63 -6.58 0.34 0.64
CA VAL A 63 -7.89 0.97 0.33
C VAL A 63 -8.12 1.01 -1.18
N ARG A 64 -7.15 1.57 -1.92
CA ARG A 64 -7.20 1.67 -3.38
C ARG A 64 -7.41 0.31 -4.03
N THR A 65 -6.63 -0.70 -3.60
CA THR A 65 -6.74 -2.07 -4.11
C THR A 65 -8.14 -2.66 -3.86
N ALA A 66 -8.74 -2.37 -2.70
CA ALA A 66 -10.10 -2.80 -2.39
C ALA A 66 -11.13 -2.11 -3.30
N GLU A 67 -11.03 -0.79 -3.46
CA GLU A 67 -11.96 0.04 -4.25
C GLU A 67 -11.96 -0.29 -5.76
N GLU A 68 -10.84 -0.79 -6.29
CA GLU A 68 -10.74 -1.21 -7.69
C GLU A 68 -11.62 -2.44 -8.01
N ILE A 69 -12.02 -3.21 -6.99
CA ILE A 69 -12.84 -4.41 -7.15
C ILE A 69 -14.31 -4.12 -6.86
N LYS A 70 -15.19 -4.39 -7.83
CA LYS A 70 -16.62 -4.04 -7.74
C LYS A 70 -17.46 -4.97 -6.86
N THR A 71 -16.86 -5.97 -6.25
CA THR A 71 -17.57 -6.94 -5.40
C THR A 71 -17.01 -6.91 -3.97
N PRO A 72 -17.86 -6.99 -2.93
CA PRO A 72 -17.39 -6.96 -1.54
C PRO A 72 -16.40 -8.09 -1.24
N ALA A 73 -16.68 -9.32 -1.68
CA ALA A 73 -15.80 -10.47 -1.46
C ALA A 73 -14.45 -10.30 -2.17
N GLY A 74 -14.46 -9.83 -3.43
CA GLY A 74 -13.22 -9.61 -4.18
C GLY A 74 -12.40 -8.45 -3.64
N SER A 75 -13.04 -7.41 -3.10
CA SER A 75 -12.36 -6.28 -2.45
C SER A 75 -11.57 -6.74 -1.22
N ILE A 76 -12.20 -7.59 -0.38
CA ILE A 76 -11.56 -8.17 0.80
C ILE A 76 -10.39 -9.06 0.41
N GLU A 77 -10.58 -9.93 -0.58
CA GLU A 77 -9.52 -10.84 -1.05
C GLU A 77 -8.33 -10.07 -1.62
N ALA A 78 -8.58 -9.06 -2.46
CA ALA A 78 -7.54 -8.24 -3.07
C ALA A 78 -6.77 -7.43 -2.02
N ALA A 79 -7.48 -6.79 -1.08
CA ALA A 79 -6.89 -6.06 0.04
C ALA A 79 -6.01 -6.97 0.93
N ALA A 80 -6.51 -8.15 1.29
CA ALA A 80 -5.78 -9.13 2.09
C ALA A 80 -4.51 -9.62 1.38
N LYS A 81 -4.61 -9.90 0.07
CA LYS A 81 -3.46 -10.32 -0.73
C LYS A 81 -2.40 -9.23 -0.85
N LYS A 82 -2.80 -7.97 -1.12
CA LYS A 82 -1.87 -6.84 -1.19
C LYS A 82 -1.20 -6.60 0.17
N ALA A 83 -1.95 -6.66 1.26
CA ALA A 83 -1.40 -6.58 2.60
C ALA A 83 -0.37 -7.67 2.90
N GLN A 84 -0.66 -8.92 2.55
CA GLN A 84 0.26 -10.04 2.75
C GLN A 84 1.59 -9.82 2.00
N LEU A 85 1.53 -9.34 0.76
CA LEU A 85 2.72 -9.01 -0.02
C LEU A 85 3.54 -7.90 0.66
N LEU A 86 2.89 -6.81 1.05
CA LEU A 86 3.55 -5.67 1.70
C LEU A 86 4.17 -6.04 3.05
N VAL A 87 3.48 -6.85 3.87
CA VAL A 87 4.04 -7.37 5.14
C VAL A 87 5.24 -8.29 4.88
N SER A 88 5.22 -9.09 3.81
CA SER A 88 6.37 -9.92 3.42
C SER A 88 7.58 -9.08 3.03
N GLU A 89 7.38 -8.03 2.24
CA GLU A 89 8.44 -7.09 1.85
C GLU A 89 9.00 -6.33 3.06
N LEU A 90 8.13 -5.87 3.95
CA LEU A 90 8.51 -5.26 5.22
C LEU A 90 9.36 -6.18 6.09
N THR A 91 8.95 -7.44 6.21
CA THR A 91 9.67 -8.48 6.96
C THR A 91 11.07 -8.66 6.38
N SER A 92 11.20 -8.72 5.05
CA SER A 92 12.49 -8.83 4.36
C SER A 92 13.39 -7.63 4.67
N ALA A 93 12.85 -6.40 4.57
CA ALA A 93 13.60 -5.17 4.81
C ALA A 93 14.14 -5.11 6.25
N TYR A 94 13.30 -5.31 7.26
CA TYR A 94 13.74 -5.27 8.66
C TYR A 94 14.63 -6.44 9.03
N THR A 95 14.42 -7.62 8.45
CA THR A 95 15.36 -8.75 8.62
C THR A 95 16.76 -8.34 8.15
N GLY A 96 16.85 -7.67 6.99
CA GLY A 96 18.10 -7.10 6.49
C GLY A 96 18.71 -6.08 7.46
N ALA A 97 17.90 -5.18 8.03
CA ALA A 97 18.34 -4.18 9.00
C ALA A 97 18.88 -4.82 10.29
N ILE A 98 18.17 -5.82 10.82
CA ILE A 98 18.53 -6.55 12.05
C ILE A 98 19.85 -7.28 11.84
N TYR A 99 20.02 -8.02 10.74
CA TYR A 99 21.26 -8.75 10.47
C TYR A 99 22.48 -7.84 10.23
N LYS A 100 22.26 -6.61 9.75
CA LYS A 100 23.33 -5.62 9.54
C LYS A 100 23.61 -4.76 10.77
N SER A 101 22.82 -4.88 11.84
CA SER A 101 22.99 -4.10 13.06
C SER A 101 24.36 -4.42 13.70
N LYS A 102 25.10 -3.38 14.10
CA LYS A 102 26.45 -3.51 14.66
C LYS A 102 26.41 -3.78 16.16
N THR A 103 25.30 -3.40 16.81
CA THR A 103 25.09 -3.60 18.24
C THR A 103 23.77 -4.34 18.49
N SER A 104 23.69 -5.02 19.64
CA SER A 104 22.44 -5.66 20.07
C SER A 104 21.32 -4.64 20.33
N GLU A 105 21.68 -3.40 20.69
CA GLU A 105 20.71 -2.33 20.89
C GLU A 105 20.08 -1.89 19.57
N GLU A 106 20.88 -1.67 18.52
CA GLU A 106 20.40 -1.39 17.17
C GLU A 106 19.49 -2.52 16.64
N GLY A 107 19.89 -3.77 16.86
CA GLY A 107 19.08 -4.93 16.45
C GLY A 107 17.73 -4.98 17.18
N ARG A 108 17.73 -4.70 18.49
CA ARG A 108 16.50 -4.65 19.31
C ARG A 108 15.59 -3.51 18.91
N ASP A 109 16.15 -2.33 18.61
CA ASP A 109 15.39 -1.18 18.12
C ASP A 109 14.71 -1.51 16.78
N ASN A 110 15.46 -2.01 15.81
CA ASN A 110 14.93 -2.45 14.52
C ASN A 110 13.83 -3.51 14.66
N PHE A 111 14.00 -4.47 15.58
CA PHE A 111 12.97 -5.47 15.86
C PHE A 111 11.70 -4.87 16.47
N THR A 112 11.84 -3.93 17.41
CA THR A 112 10.70 -3.24 18.04
C THR A 112 9.91 -2.41 17.03
N ARG A 113 10.64 -1.70 16.15
CA ARG A 113 10.07 -0.93 15.04
C ARG A 113 9.32 -1.85 14.08
N PHE A 114 9.93 -2.97 13.67
CA PHE A 114 9.25 -3.99 12.85
C PHE A 114 7.93 -4.46 13.46
N GLN A 115 7.93 -4.85 14.74
CA GLN A 115 6.74 -5.34 15.43
C GLN A 115 5.63 -4.29 15.45
N SER A 116 5.98 -3.03 15.76
CA SER A 116 5.02 -1.93 15.84
C SER A 116 4.40 -1.63 14.47
N THR A 117 5.24 -1.53 13.42
CA THR A 117 4.79 -1.26 12.04
C THR A 117 3.88 -2.37 11.51
N VAL A 118 4.25 -3.64 11.71
CA VAL A 118 3.41 -4.78 11.30
C VAL A 118 2.09 -4.80 12.06
N GLN A 119 2.12 -4.57 13.37
CA GLN A 119 0.92 -4.57 14.19
C GLN A 119 -0.09 -3.52 13.69
N GLU A 120 0.38 -2.31 13.38
CA GLU A 120 -0.50 -1.25 12.89
C GLU A 120 -1.16 -1.59 11.54
N ILE A 121 -0.40 -2.22 10.63
CA ILE A 121 -0.94 -2.70 9.33
C ILE A 121 -1.97 -3.81 9.56
N VAL A 122 -1.67 -4.77 10.43
CA VAL A 122 -2.56 -5.90 10.74
C VAL A 122 -3.85 -5.41 11.39
N GLU A 123 -3.77 -4.47 12.34
CA GLU A 123 -4.94 -3.88 13.00
C GLU A 123 -5.84 -3.14 11.99
N PHE A 124 -5.26 -2.39 11.07
CA PHE A 124 -5.99 -1.71 10.00
C PHE A 124 -6.83 -2.70 9.17
N ILE A 125 -6.21 -3.82 8.75
CA ILE A 125 -6.88 -4.83 7.93
C ILE A 125 -7.94 -5.58 8.74
N LYS A 126 -7.61 -6.03 9.95
CA LYS A 126 -8.55 -6.79 10.81
C LYS A 126 -9.82 -6.01 11.12
N ASN A 127 -9.71 -4.69 11.28
CA ASN A 127 -10.84 -3.83 11.57
C ASN A 127 -11.68 -3.48 10.33
N GLY A 128 -11.31 -3.98 9.14
CA GLY A 128 -12.02 -3.71 7.89
C GLY A 128 -12.06 -2.21 7.55
N GLN A 129 -11.11 -1.42 8.04
CA GLN A 129 -11.13 0.05 7.88
C GLN A 129 -11.04 0.50 6.41
N PHE A 130 -10.66 -0.41 5.52
CA PHE A 130 -10.60 -0.21 4.07
C PHE A 130 -11.94 -0.43 3.34
N LEU A 131 -13.00 -0.84 4.03
CA LEU A 131 -14.35 -1.03 3.48
C LEU A 131 -15.30 0.14 3.79
N LYS A 132 -14.78 1.24 4.37
CA LYS A 132 -15.57 2.39 4.81
C LYS A 132 -15.80 3.41 3.71
#